data_AF-A0A418AMS9-F1
#
_entry.id   AF-A0A418AMS9-F1
#
_cell.length_a   1.000
_cell.length_b   1.000
_cell.length_c   1.000
_cell.angle_alpha   90.00
_cell.angle_beta   90.00
_cell.angle_gamma   90.00
#
_symmetry.space_group_name_H-M   'P 1'
#
loop_
_entity.id
_entity.type
_entity.pdbx_description
1 polymer ?
#
loop_
_entity_poly.entity_id
_entity_poly.type
_entity_poly.pdbx_seq_one_letter_code
_entity_poly.pdbx_strand_id
1 'polypeptide(L)'
;MIEVNVAVSTSTIARKLDGMLYTIKNTRIEPAACNNDFSKAKRKAFVDNILQHIADGNYIVYFDETNYNLYCKRSKGHAKRGQRAIEKMPTSKGPNIQV
;
A
#
# COMPACT_ATOMS: atom_id res chain seq x y z
N MET A 1 3.65 22.33 17.96
CA MET A 1 4.58 21.24 18.34
C MET A 1 5.65 21.86 19.21
N ILE A 2 5.87 21.34 20.41
CA ILE A 2 6.90 21.85 21.32
C ILE A 2 8.21 21.19 20.89
N GLU A 3 9.15 21.97 20.34
CA GLU A 3 10.53 21.52 20.17
C GLU A 3 11.21 21.48 21.54
N VAL A 4 11.25 20.30 22.13
CA VAL A 4 12.08 20.03 23.31
C VAL A 4 13.48 19.77 22.80
N ASN A 5 14.40 20.71 23.02
CA ASN A 5 15.81 20.66 22.62
C ASN A 5 16.60 19.66 23.50
N VAL A 6 16.13 18.41 23.54
CA VAL A 6 16.68 17.33 24.37
C VAL A 6 17.23 16.26 23.45
N ALA A 7 18.53 16.01 23.54
CA ALA A 7 19.19 14.92 22.82
C ALA A 7 18.82 13.58 23.47
N VAL A 8 17.90 12.84 22.84
CA VAL A 8 17.50 11.50 23.29
C VAL A 8 18.21 10.45 22.42
N SER A 9 18.83 9.45 23.05
CA SER A 9 19.46 8.35 22.31
C SER A 9 18.40 7.48 21.60
N THR A 10 18.75 6.93 20.44
CA THR A 10 17.90 5.97 19.72
C THR A 10 17.53 4.76 20.57
N SER A 11 18.44 4.30 21.44
CA SER A 11 18.21 3.22 22.40
C SER A 11 17.16 3.55 23.47
N THR A 12 17.03 4.82 23.86
CA THR A 12 16.00 5.27 24.81
C THR A 12 14.63 5.31 24.15
N ILE A 13 14.56 5.77 22.89
CA ILE A 13 13.34 5.74 22.09
C ILE A 13 12.88 4.30 21.87
N ALA A 14 13.79 3.40 21.48
CA ALA A 14 13.49 1.99 21.25
C ALA A 14 12.92 1.31 22.50
N ARG A 15 13.55 1.50 23.67
CA ARG A 15 13.05 0.95 24.95
C ARG A 15 11.69 1.50 25.32
N LYS A 16 11.43 2.80 25.09
CA LYS A 16 10.12 3.39 25.36
C LYS A 16 9.04 2.80 24.46
N LEU A 17 9.32 2.63 23.17
CA LEU A 17 8.40 2.01 22.21
C LEU A 17 8.12 0.54 22.56
N ASP A 18 9.14 -0.20 22.98
CA ASP A 18 8.98 -1.59 23.43
C ASP A 18 8.11 -1.69 24.68
N GLY A 19 8.33 -0.82 25.68
CA GLY A 19 7.46 -0.71 26.86
C GLY A 19 6.02 -0.29 26.53
N MET A 20 5.79 0.34 25.39
CA MET A 20 4.47 0.66 24.85
C MET A 20 3.91 -0.46 23.93
N LEU A 21 4.60 -1.60 23.85
CA LEU A 21 4.29 -2.78 23.04
C LEU A 21 4.28 -2.52 21.52
N TYR A 22 5.04 -1.54 21.05
CA TYR A 22 5.25 -1.33 19.62
C TYR A 22 6.33 -2.26 19.09
N THR A 23 6.00 -2.97 18.03
CA THR A 23 6.91 -3.91 17.36
C THR A 23 7.06 -3.52 15.90
N ILE A 24 8.22 -3.81 15.32
CA ILE A 24 8.47 -3.61 13.90
C ILE A 24 7.77 -4.72 13.12
N LYS A 25 6.96 -4.35 12.13
CA LYS A 25 6.19 -5.28 11.29
C LYS A 25 6.30 -4.89 9.83
N ASN A 26 6.06 -5.85 8.94
CA ASN A 26 5.93 -5.56 7.52
C ASN A 26 4.67 -4.73 7.26
N THR A 27 4.83 -3.64 6.52
CA THR A 27 3.76 -2.68 6.23
C THR A 27 2.87 -3.22 5.11
N ARG A 28 1.57 -3.38 5.37
CA ARG A 28 0.59 -3.68 4.34
C ARG A 28 0.12 -2.39 3.69
N ILE A 29 0.15 -2.37 2.36
CA ILE A 29 -0.45 -1.28 1.58
C ILE A 29 -1.94 -1.51 1.51
N GLU A 30 -2.70 -0.51 1.93
CA GLU A 30 -4.12 -0.44 1.61
C GLU A 30 -4.36 0.68 0.60
N PRO A 31 -4.64 0.35 -0.67
CA PRO A 31 -5.00 1.34 -1.66
C PRO A 31 -6.39 1.87 -1.33
N ALA A 32 -6.46 3.11 -0.83
CA ALA A 32 -7.70 3.70 -0.34
C ALA A 32 -8.77 3.82 -1.44
N ALA A 33 -8.35 4.05 -2.69
CA ALA A 33 -9.26 4.19 -3.82
C ALA A 33 -9.77 2.85 -4.41
N CYS A 34 -9.00 1.77 -4.31
CA CYS A 34 -9.33 0.51 -5.00
C CYS A 34 -10.38 -0.36 -4.29
N ASN A 35 -10.66 -0.06 -3.01
CA ASN A 35 -11.57 -0.84 -2.18
C ASN A 35 -12.97 -0.22 -2.01
N ASN A 36 -13.28 0.86 -2.75
CA ASN A 36 -14.64 1.39 -2.77
C ASN A 36 -15.59 0.41 -3.48
N ASP A 37 -16.87 0.40 -3.08
CA ASP A 37 -17.83 -0.59 -3.59
C ASP A 37 -18.12 -0.41 -5.09
N PHE A 38 -18.02 0.82 -5.57
CA PHE A 38 -18.11 1.13 -7.00
C PHE A 38 -17.02 0.45 -7.83
N SER A 39 -15.77 0.45 -7.38
CA SER A 39 -14.65 -0.21 -8.07
C SER A 39 -14.75 -1.72 -7.99
N LYS A 40 -15.29 -2.26 -6.87
CA LYS A 40 -15.58 -3.70 -6.77
C LYS A 40 -16.67 -4.12 -7.76
N ALA A 41 -17.73 -3.34 -7.89
CA ALA A 41 -18.80 -3.60 -8.84
C ALA A 41 -18.28 -3.58 -10.30
N LYS A 42 -17.48 -2.57 -10.66
CA LYS A 42 -16.82 -2.51 -11.98
C LYS A 42 -15.91 -3.71 -12.24
N ARG A 43 -15.12 -4.12 -11.24
CA ARG A 43 -14.22 -5.28 -11.36
C ARG A 43 -15.00 -6.57 -11.57
N LYS A 44 -16.12 -6.75 -10.87
CA LYS A 44 -17.00 -7.91 -11.06
C LYS A 44 -17.55 -7.96 -12.48
N ALA A 45 -18.16 -6.87 -12.95
CA ALA A 45 -18.72 -6.81 -14.30
C ALA A 45 -17.67 -7.06 -15.39
N PHE A 46 -16.46 -6.53 -15.21
CA PHE A 46 -15.34 -6.78 -16.12
C PHE A 46 -14.92 -8.26 -16.16
N VAL A 47 -14.81 -8.90 -14.99
CA VAL A 47 -14.48 -10.34 -14.91
C VAL A 47 -15.57 -11.19 -15.53
N ASP A 48 -16.84 -10.88 -15.28
CA ASP A 48 -17.98 -11.62 -15.84
C ASP A 48 -17.94 -11.57 -17.39
N ASN A 49 -17.66 -10.41 -17.98
CA ASN A 49 -17.51 -10.27 -19.43
C ASN A 49 -16.30 -11.03 -19.99
N ILE A 50 -15.14 -10.99 -19.30
CA ILE A 50 -13.96 -11.75 -19.73
C ILE A 50 -14.24 -13.26 -19.70
N LEU A 51 -14.91 -13.75 -18.66
CA LEU A 51 -15.23 -15.17 -18.52
C LEU A 51 -16.15 -15.65 -19.65
N GLN A 52 -17.10 -14.82 -20.08
CA GLN A 52 -17.93 -15.11 -21.26
C GLN A 52 -17.09 -15.23 -22.52
N HIS A 53 -16.22 -14.26 -22.79
CA HIS A 53 -15.34 -14.31 -23.97
C HIS A 53 -14.42 -15.54 -23.99
N ILE A 54 -13.94 -15.99 -22.81
CA ILE A 54 -13.18 -17.24 -22.68
C ILE A 54 -14.06 -18.45 -23.01
N ALA A 55 -15.30 -18.49 -22.52
CA ALA A 55 -16.23 -19.59 -22.78
C ALA A 55 -16.59 -19.70 -24.27
N ASP A 56 -16.71 -18.56 -24.95
CA ASP A 56 -16.96 -18.48 -26.39
C ASP A 56 -15.73 -18.85 -27.25
N GLY A 57 -14.59 -19.14 -26.62
CA GLY A 57 -13.35 -19.52 -27.31
C GLY A 57 -12.61 -18.34 -27.97
N ASN A 58 -12.91 -17.11 -27.57
CA ASN A 58 -12.23 -15.93 -28.12
C ASN A 58 -10.78 -15.85 -27.62
N TYR A 59 -9.88 -15.44 -28.51
CA TYR A 59 -8.49 -15.18 -28.15
C TYR A 59 -8.36 -13.80 -27.50
N ILE A 60 -7.96 -13.77 -26.22
CA ILE A 60 -7.84 -12.53 -25.44
C ILE A 60 -6.38 -12.12 -25.36
N VAL A 61 -6.07 -10.90 -25.80
CA VAL A 61 -4.75 -10.30 -25.68
C VAL A 61 -4.80 -9.13 -24.72
N TYR A 62 -3.92 -9.15 -23.72
CA TYR A 62 -3.81 -8.07 -22.74
C TYR A 62 -2.65 -7.14 -23.12
N PHE A 63 -2.95 -5.85 -23.18
CA PHE A 63 -1.96 -4.78 -23.32
C PHE A 63 -2.18 -3.80 -22.18
N ASP A 64 -1.10 -3.45 -21.50
CA ASP A 64 -1.11 -2.45 -20.44
C ASP A 64 0.20 -1.66 -20.45
N GLU A 65 0.11 -0.40 -20.07
CA GLU A 65 1.26 0.49 -19.96
C GLU A 65 1.76 0.49 -18.52
N THR A 66 3.02 0.11 -18.30
CA THR A 66 3.63 0.20 -16.97
C THR A 66 4.45 1.48 -16.85
N ASN A 67 3.97 2.41 -16.04
CA ASN A 67 4.71 3.64 -15.72
C ASN A 67 5.99 3.34 -14.93
N TYR A 68 7.10 4.00 -15.28
CA TYR A 68 8.31 4.02 -14.47
C TYR A 68 8.25 5.15 -13.44
N ASN A 69 8.31 4.78 -12.15
CA ASN A 69 8.29 5.71 -11.03
C ASN A 69 9.43 5.42 -10.05
N LEU A 70 10.13 6.47 -9.59
CA LEU A 70 11.22 6.38 -8.60
C LEU A 70 10.73 6.23 -7.14
N TYR A 71 9.42 6.09 -6.93
CA TYR A 71 8.84 5.99 -5.60
C TYR A 71 9.42 4.82 -4.80
N CYS A 72 10.18 5.16 -3.76
CA CYS A 72 10.67 4.23 -2.76
C CYS A 72 9.81 4.31 -1.50
N LYS A 73 9.56 3.16 -0.85
CA LYS A 73 8.81 3.10 0.41
C LYS A 73 9.50 2.21 1.43
N ARG A 74 9.27 2.48 2.71
CA ARG A 74 9.75 1.62 3.80
C ARG A 74 8.90 0.36 3.87
N SER A 75 9.54 -0.81 3.82
CA SER A 75 8.88 -2.11 3.93
C SER A 75 8.41 -2.44 5.34
N LYS A 76 8.99 -1.79 6.35
CA LYS A 76 8.72 -2.04 7.77
C LYS A 76 8.27 -0.77 8.49
N GLY A 77 7.30 -0.91 9.37
CA GLY A 77 6.78 0.15 10.23
C GLY A 77 6.52 -0.35 11.66
N HIS A 78 6.42 0.58 12.61
CA HIS A 78 6.07 0.25 13.99
C HIS A 78 4.55 0.19 14.16
N ALA A 79 4.06 -0.88 14.79
CA ALA A 79 2.65 -1.01 15.18
C ALA A 79 2.55 -1.72 16.53
N LYS A 80 1.49 -1.42 17.29
CA LYS A 80 1.22 -2.10 18.56
C LYS A 80 1.08 -3.61 18.35
N ARG A 81 1.46 -4.41 19.35
CA ARG A 81 1.22 -5.85 19.36
C ARG A 81 -0.29 -6.12 19.13
N GLY A 82 -0.61 -7.08 18.26
CA GLY A 82 -1.99 -7.34 17.81
C GLY A 82 -2.51 -6.46 16.66
N GLN A 83 -1.91 -5.29 16.39
CA GLN A 83 -2.32 -4.43 15.27
C GLN A 83 -1.41 -4.59 14.05
N ARG A 84 -1.94 -4.38 12.84
CA ARG A 84 -1.14 -4.42 11.61
C ARG A 84 -0.54 -3.04 11.34
N ALA A 85 0.70 -3.00 10.85
CA ALA A 85 1.25 -1.79 10.27
C ALA A 85 0.57 -1.57 8.91
N ILE A 86 -0.30 -0.56 8.82
CA ILE A 86 -1.04 -0.24 7.61
C ILE A 86 -0.58 1.14 7.12
N GLU A 87 -0.21 1.19 5.85
CA GLU A 87 0.07 2.42 5.14
C GLU A 87 -1.08 2.65 4.15
N LYS A 88 -1.88 3.68 4.42
CA LYS A 88 -2.94 4.11 3.51
C LYS A 88 -2.28 4.88 2.38
N MET A 89 -2.25 4.28 1.20
CA MET A 89 -1.59 4.88 0.04
C MET A 89 -2.58 5.71 -0.78
N PRO A 90 -2.23 6.96 -1.13
CA PRO A 90 -2.97 7.74 -2.13
C PRO A 90 -2.75 7.16 -3.55
N THR A 91 -3.63 7.52 -4.48
CA THR A 91 -3.73 6.93 -5.83
C THR A 91 -2.51 7.23 -6.72
N SER A 92 -1.81 8.34 -6.50
CA SER A 92 -0.62 8.75 -7.26
C SER A 92 0.63 8.74 -6.36
N LYS A 93 1.73 8.19 -6.87
CA LYS A 93 2.96 7.90 -6.10
C LYS A 93 4.14 8.83 -6.42
N GLY A 94 3.99 9.70 -7.42
CA GLY A 94 5.05 10.60 -7.88
C GLY A 94 4.95 10.87 -9.38
N PRO A 95 5.72 11.84 -9.91
CA PRO A 95 5.78 12.11 -11.34
C PRO A 95 6.32 10.89 -12.08
N ASN A 96 5.65 10.53 -13.18
CA ASN A 96 6.13 9.48 -14.07
C ASN A 96 7.39 9.96 -14.79
N ILE A 97 8.36 9.07 -14.93
CA ILE A 97 9.55 9.34 -15.73
C ILE A 97 9.37 8.64 -17.06
N GLN A 98 9.56 9.39 -18.14
CA GLN A 98 9.64 8.88 -19.49
C GLN A 98 11.13 8.73 -19.83
N VAL A 99 11.50 7.58 -20.41
CA VAL A 99 12.83 7.31 -20.95
C VAL A 99 12.77 7.47 -22.46
#